data_AF-A0A966IAC4-F1
#
_entry.id   AF-A0A966IAC4-F1
#
_cell.length_a   1.000
_cell.length_b   1.000
_cell.length_c   1.000
_cell.angle_alpha   90.00
_cell.angle_beta   90.00
_cell.angle_gamma   90.00
#
_symmetry.space_group_name_H-M   'P 1'
#
loop_
_entity.id
_entity.type
_entity.pdbx_description
1 polymer ?
#
loop_
_entity_poly.entity_id
_entity_poly.type
_entity_poly.pdbx_seq_one_letter_code
_entity_poly.pdbx_strand_id
1 'polypeptide(L)'
;FDKADPPEQVIDSFREVQAAEQQRDRLEKEADAYANRILAQARGEAAQVREQAEAYRAQVVNEATGEASRFSAVLTEYRKAPEVTRKRLYLETMEQVLGDVEKVIIDESAGGSGVVPYLPLNQLRQETK
;
A
#
# COMPACT_ATOMS: atom_id res chain seq x y z
N PHE A 1 -65.67 14.04 12.77
CA PHE A 1 -65.85 12.59 12.62
C PHE A 1 -65.45 11.97 13.93
N ASP A 2 -66.46 11.48 14.64
CA ASP A 2 -66.40 11.01 16.03
C ASP A 2 -65.48 9.80 16.12
N LYS A 3 -64.43 9.89 16.95
CA LYS A 3 -63.61 8.73 17.32
C LYS A 3 -64.48 7.91 18.26
N ALA A 4 -65.22 6.95 17.71
CA ALA A 4 -65.89 5.94 18.51
C ALA A 4 -64.79 5.11 19.19
N ASP A 5 -64.50 5.42 20.45
CA ASP A 5 -63.62 4.61 21.27
C ASP A 5 -64.17 3.17 21.31
N PRO A 6 -63.34 2.15 21.03
CA PRO A 6 -63.80 0.76 21.07
C PRO A 6 -64.31 0.43 22.49
N PRO A 7 -65.31 -0.45 22.65
CA PRO A 7 -65.74 -0.87 23.98
C PRO A 7 -64.58 -1.50 24.76
N GLU A 8 -64.50 -1.29 26.08
CA GLU A 8 -63.34 -1.68 26.92
C GLU A 8 -62.89 -3.14 26.74
N GLN A 9 -63.79 -4.02 26.33
CA GLN A 9 -63.56 -5.45 26.09
C GLN A 9 -62.70 -5.75 24.84
N VAL A 10 -62.56 -4.81 23.89
CA VAL A 10 -61.84 -5.02 22.62
C VAL A 10 -60.70 -4.02 22.37
N ILE A 11 -60.61 -2.95 23.17
CA ILE A 11 -59.56 -1.92 23.05
C ILE A 11 -58.16 -2.54 23.04
N ASP A 12 -57.90 -3.52 23.92
CA ASP A 12 -56.58 -4.14 24.05
C ASP A 12 -56.19 -4.93 22.80
N SER A 13 -57.11 -5.73 22.23
CA SER A 13 -56.85 -6.45 20.99
C SER A 13 -56.64 -5.52 19.79
N PHE A 14 -57.35 -4.38 19.72
CA PHE A 14 -57.11 -3.38 18.68
C PHE A 14 -55.74 -2.69 18.84
N ARG A 15 -55.33 -2.39 20.07
CA ARG A 15 -53.99 -1.84 20.36
C ARG A 15 -52.88 -2.84 20.03
N GLU A 16 -53.09 -4.12 20.30
CA GLU A 16 -52.15 -5.19 19.94
C GLU A 16 -51.96 -5.30 18.43
N VAL A 17 -53.04 -5.27 17.63
CA VAL A 17 -52.94 -5.30 16.16
C VAL A 17 -52.16 -4.09 15.64
N GLN A 18 -52.45 -2.89 16.14
CA GLN A 18 -51.71 -1.68 15.75
C GLN A 18 -50.23 -1.74 16.16
N ALA A 19 -49.93 -2.28 17.34
CA ALA A 19 -48.55 -2.47 17.79
C ALA A 19 -47.81 -3.49 16.90
N ALA A 20 -48.49 -4.58 16.52
CA ALA A 20 -47.94 -5.59 15.62
C ALA A 20 -47.68 -5.03 14.21
N GLU A 21 -48.57 -4.20 13.67
CA GLU A 21 -48.37 -3.51 12.39
C GLU A 21 -47.17 -2.56 12.44
N GLN A 22 -47.07 -1.72 13.48
CA GLN A 22 -45.91 -0.84 13.65
C GLN A 22 -44.60 -1.61 13.79
N GLN A 23 -44.62 -2.74 14.50
CA GLN A 23 -43.45 -3.60 14.65
C GLN A 23 -43.06 -4.25 13.32
N ARG A 24 -44.03 -4.72 12.51
CA ARG A 24 -43.78 -5.23 11.15
C ARG A 24 -43.12 -4.15 10.30
N ASP A 25 -43.70 -2.96 10.24
CA ASP A 25 -43.20 -1.87 9.40
C ASP A 25 -41.80 -1.41 9.85
N ARG A 26 -41.50 -1.49 11.16
CA ARG A 26 -40.15 -1.24 11.69
C ARG A 26 -39.17 -2.29 11.20
N LEU A 27 -39.50 -3.57 11.35
CA LEU A 27 -38.64 -4.69 10.95
C LEU A 27 -38.38 -4.68 9.43
N GLU A 28 -39.38 -4.35 8.62
CA GLU A 28 -39.23 -4.22 7.17
C GLU A 28 -38.25 -3.09 6.81
N LYS A 29 -38.39 -1.91 7.42
CA LYS A 29 -37.46 -0.79 7.21
C LYS A 29 -36.05 -1.10 7.67
N GLU A 30 -35.90 -1.82 8.78
CA GLU A 30 -34.58 -2.26 9.28
C GLU A 30 -33.94 -3.26 8.32
N ALA A 31 -34.70 -4.21 7.78
CA ALA A 31 -34.23 -5.17 6.78
C ALA A 31 -33.82 -4.47 5.47
N ASP A 32 -34.63 -3.53 4.99
CA ASP A 32 -34.32 -2.73 3.80
C ASP A 32 -33.07 -1.88 4.01
N ALA A 33 -32.94 -1.23 5.16
CA ALA A 33 -31.75 -0.45 5.51
C ALA A 33 -30.49 -1.33 5.55
N TYR A 34 -30.60 -2.53 6.12
CA TYR A 34 -29.52 -3.50 6.18
C TYR A 34 -29.12 -4.00 4.77
N ALA A 35 -30.09 -4.38 3.95
CA ALA A 35 -29.85 -4.81 2.58
C ALA A 35 -29.20 -3.71 1.74
N ASN A 36 -29.68 -2.47 1.84
CA ASN A 36 -29.11 -1.32 1.16
C ASN A 36 -27.67 -1.03 1.62
N ARG A 37 -27.40 -1.16 2.92
CA ARG A 37 -26.04 -0.99 3.47
C ARG A 37 -25.08 -2.02 2.91
N ILE A 38 -25.46 -3.30 2.91
CA ILE A 38 -24.62 -4.37 2.33
C ILE A 38 -24.40 -4.14 0.85
N LEU A 39 -25.45 -3.81 0.10
CA LEU A 39 -25.35 -3.57 -1.34
C LEU A 39 -24.41 -2.40 -1.66
N ALA A 40 -24.49 -1.31 -0.89
CA ALA A 40 -23.59 -0.16 -1.04
C ALA A 40 -22.14 -0.54 -0.73
N GLN A 41 -21.92 -1.29 0.36
CA GLN A 41 -20.60 -1.77 0.74
C GLN A 41 -20.00 -2.68 -0.35
N ALA A 42 -20.75 -3.68 -0.82
CA ALA A 42 -20.30 -4.60 -1.86
C ALA A 42 -19.95 -3.86 -3.18
N ARG A 43 -20.74 -2.84 -3.54
CA ARG A 43 -20.43 -1.97 -4.69
C ARG A 43 -19.15 -1.17 -4.48
N GLY A 44 -18.94 -0.65 -3.27
CA GLY A 44 -17.71 0.05 -2.91
C GLY A 44 -16.48 -0.84 -3.00
N GLU A 45 -16.56 -2.05 -2.43
CA GLU A 45 -15.49 -3.05 -2.49
C GLU A 45 -15.20 -3.46 -3.94
N ALA A 46 -16.22 -3.70 -4.76
CA ALA A 46 -16.05 -4.03 -6.17
C ALA A 46 -15.37 -2.91 -6.95
N ALA A 47 -15.75 -1.65 -6.71
CA ALA A 47 -15.10 -0.49 -7.32
C ALA A 47 -13.65 -0.38 -6.87
N GLN A 48 -13.37 -0.53 -5.56
CA GLN A 48 -12.03 -0.50 -5.01
C GLN A 48 -11.11 -1.55 -5.66
N VAL A 49 -11.58 -2.79 -5.81
CA VAL A 49 -10.81 -3.86 -6.46
C VAL A 49 -10.50 -3.53 -7.91
N ARG A 50 -11.46 -2.98 -8.65
CA ARG A 50 -11.25 -2.56 -10.04
C ARG A 50 -10.22 -1.44 -10.16
N GLU A 51 -10.35 -0.41 -9.35
CA GLU A 51 -9.40 0.72 -9.33
C GLU A 51 -7.99 0.27 -8.95
N GLN A 52 -7.85 -0.64 -7.96
CA GLN A 52 -6.56 -1.22 -7.60
C GLN A 52 -5.94 -2.01 -8.75
N ALA A 53 -6.73 -2.80 -9.47
CA ALA A 53 -6.26 -3.55 -10.64
C ALA A 53 -5.83 -2.61 -11.78
N GLU A 54 -6.58 -1.53 -12.03
CA GLU A 54 -6.24 -0.53 -13.02
C GLU A 54 -4.98 0.25 -12.65
N ALA A 55 -4.82 0.63 -11.38
CA ALA A 55 -3.62 1.28 -10.86
C ALA A 55 -2.39 0.37 -10.99
N TYR A 56 -2.51 -0.90 -10.60
CA TYR A 56 -1.43 -1.88 -10.74
C TYR A 56 -1.03 -2.06 -12.21
N ARG A 57 -2.00 -2.21 -13.11
CA ARG A 57 -1.75 -2.29 -14.56
C ARG A 57 -1.00 -1.05 -15.04
N ALA A 58 -1.44 0.14 -14.65
CA ALA A 58 -0.80 1.38 -15.04
C ALA A 58 0.64 1.48 -14.50
N GLN A 59 0.87 1.09 -13.25
CA GLN A 59 2.20 1.04 -12.65
C GLN A 59 3.14 0.14 -13.45
N VAL A 60 2.73 -1.11 -13.72
CA VAL A 60 3.55 -2.08 -14.46
C VAL A 60 3.88 -1.59 -15.87
N VAL A 61 2.89 -1.03 -16.58
CA VAL A 61 3.10 -0.50 -17.94
C VAL A 61 4.05 0.70 -17.92
N ASN A 62 3.87 1.63 -16.98
CA ASN A 62 4.71 2.82 -16.88
C ASN A 62 6.14 2.48 -16.46
N GLU A 63 6.31 1.54 -15.54
CA GLU A 63 7.62 1.04 -15.11
C GLU A 63 8.36 0.38 -16.29
N ALA A 64 7.70 -0.54 -17.00
CA ALA A 64 8.27 -1.18 -18.18
C ALA A 64 8.62 -0.17 -19.29
N THR A 65 7.77 0.82 -19.51
CA THR A 65 8.02 1.89 -20.50
C THR A 65 9.20 2.76 -20.08
N GLY A 66 9.29 3.11 -18.79
CA GLY A 66 10.41 3.86 -18.23
C GLY A 66 11.73 3.10 -18.34
N GLU A 67 11.73 1.81 -18.01
CA GLU A 67 12.88 0.93 -18.18
C GLU A 67 13.33 0.80 -19.63
N ALA A 68 12.40 0.57 -20.55
CA ALA A 68 12.70 0.50 -21.98
C ALA A 68 13.31 1.82 -22.50
N SER A 69 12.77 2.96 -22.03
CA SER A 69 13.30 4.28 -22.38
C SER A 69 14.72 4.50 -21.82
N ARG A 70 14.96 4.16 -20.55
CA ARG A 70 16.30 4.19 -19.94
C ARG A 70 17.29 3.31 -20.71
N PHE A 71 16.90 2.08 -21.03
CA PHE A 71 17.72 1.15 -21.79
C PHE A 71 18.07 1.71 -23.17
N SER A 72 17.09 2.27 -23.89
CA SER A 72 17.30 2.85 -25.23
C SER A 72 18.27 4.04 -25.19
N ALA A 73 18.17 4.88 -24.15
CA ALA A 73 19.09 5.99 -23.95
C ALA A 73 20.53 5.50 -23.70
N VAL A 74 20.70 4.53 -22.79
CA VAL A 74 22.01 3.92 -22.51
C VAL A 74 22.58 3.24 -23.75
N LEU A 75 21.78 2.50 -24.51
CA LEU A 75 22.20 1.84 -25.75
C LEU A 75 22.69 2.85 -26.79
N THR A 76 22.03 3.99 -26.89
CA THR A 76 22.43 5.06 -27.81
C THR A 76 23.80 5.63 -27.45
N GLU A 77 24.06 5.89 -26.17
CA GLU A 77 25.37 6.36 -25.71
C GLU A 77 26.44 5.27 -25.80
N TYR A 78 26.09 4.02 -25.48
CA TYR A 78 26.97 2.87 -25.61
C TYR A 78 27.46 2.68 -27.05
N ARG A 79 26.58 2.86 -28.04
CA ARG A 79 26.96 2.82 -29.47
C ARG A 79 27.94 3.93 -29.86
N LYS A 80 27.92 5.08 -29.19
CA LYS A 80 28.86 6.19 -29.43
C LYS A 80 30.22 5.93 -28.79
N ALA A 81 30.26 5.42 -27.56
CA ALA A 81 31.49 5.25 -26.79
C ALA A 81 31.46 3.98 -25.90
N PRO A 82 31.63 2.78 -26.47
CA PRO A 82 31.39 1.52 -25.77
C PRO A 82 32.31 1.28 -24.57
N GLU A 83 33.59 1.63 -24.68
CA GLU A 83 34.58 1.43 -23.61
C GLU A 83 34.31 2.32 -22.39
N VAL A 84 33.98 3.59 -22.61
CA VAL A 84 33.71 4.55 -21.53
C VAL A 84 32.40 4.19 -20.82
N THR A 85 31.37 3.84 -21.58
CA THR A 85 30.07 3.46 -21.02
C THR A 85 30.14 2.18 -20.17
N ARG A 86 30.85 1.14 -20.64
CA ARG A 86 31.10 -0.08 -19.84
C ARG A 86 31.85 0.23 -18.55
N LYS A 87 32.93 1.02 -18.64
CA LYS A 87 33.74 1.37 -17.48
C LYS A 87 32.93 2.16 -16.46
N ARG A 88 32.11 3.13 -16.90
CA ARG A 88 31.20 3.86 -16.01
C ARG A 88 30.21 2.93 -15.31
N LEU A 89 29.49 2.10 -16.06
CA LEU A 89 28.53 1.13 -15.50
C LEU A 89 29.19 0.24 -14.44
N TYR A 90 30.39 -0.29 -14.73
CA TYR A 90 31.14 -1.09 -13.78
C TYR A 90 31.48 -0.32 -12.50
N LEU A 91 32.03 0.89 -12.63
CA LEU A 91 32.39 1.71 -11.48
C LEU A 91 31.16 2.10 -10.65
N GLU A 92 30.04 2.45 -11.27
CA GLU A 92 28.77 2.76 -10.58
C GLU A 92 28.23 1.53 -9.83
N THR A 93 28.19 0.36 -10.47
CA THR A 93 27.76 -0.87 -9.79
C THR A 93 28.68 -1.25 -8.65
N MET A 94 29.99 -1.13 -8.83
CA MET A 94 30.97 -1.40 -7.76
C MET A 94 30.86 -0.38 -6.64
N GLU A 95 30.63 0.90 -6.94
CA GLU A 95 30.37 1.93 -5.92
C GLU A 95 29.13 1.60 -5.10
N GLN A 96 28.05 1.16 -5.74
CA GLN A 96 26.81 0.80 -5.05
C GLN A 96 26.97 -0.46 -4.19
N VAL A 97 27.52 -1.54 -4.76
CA VAL A 97 27.76 -2.80 -4.03
C VAL A 97 28.76 -2.59 -2.89
N LEU A 98 29.86 -1.88 -3.15
CA LEU A 98 30.85 -1.62 -2.13
C LEU A 98 30.33 -0.60 -1.11
N GLY A 99 29.49 0.36 -1.50
CA GLY A 99 28.89 1.36 -0.61
C GLY A 99 28.20 0.76 0.62
N ASP A 100 27.50 -0.35 0.42
CA ASP A 100 26.70 -1.02 1.45
C ASP A 100 27.48 -2.03 2.33
N VAL A 101 28.74 -2.32 2.02
CA VAL A 101 29.59 -3.22 2.82
C VAL A 101 30.56 -2.47 3.73
N GLU A 102 30.75 -3.01 4.93
CA GLU A 102 31.79 -2.56 5.86
C GLU A 102 33.17 -2.97 5.32
N LYS A 103 33.94 -1.97 4.88
CA LYS A 103 35.22 -2.20 4.20
C LYS A 103 36.36 -2.17 5.21
N VAL A 104 37.20 -3.21 5.20
CA VAL A 104 38.50 -3.21 5.87
C VAL A 104 39.58 -3.20 4.80
N ILE A 105 40.31 -2.10 4.69
CA ILE A 105 41.43 -1.96 3.75
C ILE A 105 42.71 -2.32 4.51
N ILE A 106 43.39 -3.37 4.07
CA ILE A 106 44.68 -3.80 4.63
C ILE A 106 45.76 -3.39 3.64
N ASP A 107 46.66 -2.51 4.07
CA ASP A 107 47.81 -2.08 3.27
C ASP A 107 48.98 -3.05 3.51
N GLU A 108 49.29 -3.88 2.52
CA GLU A 108 50.46 -4.80 2.55
C GLU A 108 51.79 -4.08 2.25
N SER A 109 51.74 -2.80 1.85
CA SER A 109 52.92 -2.02 1.42
C SER A 109 53.72 -1.44 2.60
N ALA A 110 53.13 -1.38 3.79
CA ALA A 110 53.79 -0.94 5.01
C ALA A 110 54.31 -2.17 5.77
N GLY A 111 55.50 -2.63 5.39
CA GLY A 111 56.20 -3.75 6.05
C GLY A 111 56.40 -3.53 7.55
N GLY A 112 55.44 -3.96 8.36
CA GLY A 112 55.52 -3.92 9.81
C GLY A 112 54.29 -4.56 10.45
N SER A 113 54.51 -5.68 11.16
CA SER A 113 53.55 -6.35 12.04
C SER A 113 52.77 -5.34 12.90
N GLY A 114 51.52 -5.06 12.52
CA GLY A 114 50.71 -4.06 13.21
C GLY A 114 49.28 -4.07 12.69
N VAL A 115 48.54 -5.12 13.05
CA VAL A 115 47.08 -5.15 12.88
C VAL A 115 46.53 -3.90 13.58
N VAL A 116 46.00 -2.95 12.80
CA VAL A 116 45.45 -1.69 13.33
C VAL A 116 44.16 -2.02 14.09
N PRO A 117 44.05 -1.69 15.40
CA PRO A 117 42.85 -1.97 16.18
C PRO A 117 41.62 -1.28 15.57
N TYR A 118 40.57 -2.08 15.43
CA TYR A 118 39.23 -1.67 15.01
C TYR A 118 38.71 -0.52 15.89
N LEU A 119 38.55 0.67 15.30
CA LEU A 119 37.78 1.77 15.88
C LEU A 119 36.52 2.01 15.03
N PRO A 120 35.37 1.45 15.43
CA PRO A 120 34.11 1.62 14.73
C PRO A 120 33.58 3.06 14.87
N LEU A 121 33.74 3.88 13.82
CA LEU A 121 33.24 5.27 13.78
C LEU A 121 31.71 5.37 13.78
N ASN A 122 31.03 4.28 13.47
CA ASN A 122 29.58 4.09 13.58
C ASN A 122 29.09 4.00 15.04
N GLN A 123 29.93 3.57 15.99
CA GLN A 123 29.56 3.45 17.40
C GLN A 123 29.74 4.77 18.17
N LEU A 124 30.75 5.57 17.84
CA LEU A 124 30.96 6.91 18.42
C LEU A 124 29.83 7.91 18.11
N ARG A 125 29.07 7.68 17.02
CA ARG A 125 27.95 8.56 16.62
C ARG A 125 26.61 8.19 17.24
N GLN A 126 26.50 7.03 17.91
CA GLN A 126 25.30 6.60 18.64
C GLN A 126 25.31 7.04 20.11
N GLU A 127 26.48 7.28 20.72
CA GLU A 127 26.58 7.66 22.15
C GLU A 127 26.38 9.16 22.45
N THR A 128 26.17 10.02 21.44
CA THR A 128 25.91 11.47 21.65
C THR A 128 24.42 11.84 21.60
N LYS A 129 23.52 10.97 22.08
CA LYS A 129 22.13 11.35 22.37
C LYS A 129 21.67 10.82 23.71
#